data_AF-A0A3S3UXB8-F1
#
_entry.id   AF-A0A3S3UXB8-F1
#
_cell.length_a   1.000
_cell.length_b   1.000
_cell.length_c   1.000
_cell.angle_alpha   90.00
_cell.angle_beta   90.00
_cell.angle_gamma   90.00
#
_symmetry.space_group_name_H-M   'P 1'
#
loop_
_entity.id
_entity.type
_entity.pdbx_description
1 polymer ?
#
loop_
_entity_poly.entity_id
_entity_poly.type
_entity_poly.pdbx_seq_one_letter_code
_entity_poly.pdbx_strand_id
1 'polypeptide(L)'
;MFVTSAFAEESAPAAEGAAGAGAETHAGTEVPGEAHGTFPPFDPATFPSQLLWLAITFGLFYLFLKRVVMPRLGGIIDVRNDRITQDLDHAARLKGEADAAVAAYEQELAEAKSRANAIGQQAGDAAKAEAEAVRKKVEAELDKKLGEAEASIASIKANAMKEVGTIAEDTASAIVEALVGGKASKAEIAAAVKSVAR
;
A
#
# COMPACT_ATOMS: atom_id res chain seq x y z
N MET A 1 -36.91 11.32 40.75
CA MET A 1 -37.07 12.79 40.64
C MET A 1 -38.30 13.03 39.80
N PHE A 2 -39.32 13.68 40.40
CA PHE A 2 -40.61 14.12 39.84
C PHE A 2 -41.54 12.98 39.34
N VAL A 3 -42.63 12.54 39.99
CA VAL A 3 -43.74 13.14 40.76
C VAL A 3 -44.82 13.84 39.89
N THR A 4 -45.92 13.08 39.63
CA THR A 4 -47.37 13.46 39.60
C THR A 4 -47.93 14.21 38.38
N SER A 5 -49.22 14.17 38.03
CA SER A 5 -50.51 13.89 38.71
C SER A 5 -51.55 13.38 37.67
N ALA A 6 -52.74 12.83 37.93
CA ALA A 6 -53.63 12.86 39.08
C ALA A 6 -54.59 11.65 39.04
N PHE A 7 -54.93 11.14 40.22
CA PHE A 7 -56.12 10.34 40.50
C PHE A 7 -57.29 11.31 40.75
N ALA A 8 -58.48 11.03 40.23
CA ALA A 8 -59.73 11.55 40.79
C ALA A 8 -60.89 10.65 40.36
N GLU A 9 -61.25 9.76 41.29
CA GLU A 9 -62.55 9.10 41.40
C GLU A 9 -63.57 10.14 41.86
N GLU A 10 -64.75 10.19 41.24
CA GLU A 10 -65.92 10.78 41.90
C GLU A 10 -67.19 9.99 41.54
N SER A 11 -67.58 9.15 42.49
CA SER A 11 -68.90 8.58 42.65
C SER A 11 -69.87 9.61 43.27
N ALA A 12 -71.00 9.82 42.57
CA ALA A 12 -72.36 10.20 43.01
C ALA A 12 -72.57 11.17 44.21
N PRO A 13 -73.65 11.98 44.13
CA PRO A 13 -74.82 11.56 44.93
C PRO A 13 -76.16 11.72 44.21
N ALA A 14 -77.06 10.81 44.57
CA ALA A 14 -78.50 10.89 44.35
C ALA A 14 -79.18 11.51 45.59
N ALA A 15 -80.22 12.31 45.35
CA ALA A 15 -81.35 12.60 46.26
C ALA A 15 -82.26 13.60 45.51
N GLU A 16 -83.59 13.60 45.54
CA GLU A 16 -84.67 12.86 46.19
C GLU A 16 -85.92 13.30 45.36
N GLY A 17 -86.87 12.43 45.00
CA GLY A 17 -87.90 11.92 45.89
C GLY A 17 -89.27 12.47 45.44
N ALA A 18 -90.21 11.57 45.13
CA ALA A 18 -91.62 11.63 45.52
C ALA A 18 -92.51 10.72 44.64
N ALA A 19 -93.02 9.68 45.30
CA ALA A 19 -94.40 9.21 45.28
C ALA A 19 -95.11 8.87 43.94
N GLY A 20 -95.63 7.64 43.92
CA GLY A 20 -97.04 7.45 43.54
C GLY A 20 -97.31 6.60 42.31
N ALA A 21 -97.56 5.32 42.59
CA ALA A 21 -98.51 4.41 41.92
C ALA A 21 -99.19 4.89 40.62
N GLY A 22 -99.04 4.09 39.56
CA GLY A 22 -99.83 4.22 38.34
C GLY A 22 -99.64 3.04 37.40
N ALA A 23 -100.46 2.01 37.60
CA ALA A 23 -101.03 1.08 36.62
C ALA A 23 -100.18 0.53 35.45
N GLU A 24 -100.16 -0.80 35.39
CA GLU A 24 -99.84 -1.66 34.25
C GLU A 24 -100.38 -1.13 32.91
N THR A 25 -99.58 -1.22 31.84
CA THR A 25 -100.01 -1.56 30.48
C THR A 25 -98.81 -1.65 29.53
N HIS A 26 -98.30 -2.87 29.34
CA HIS A 26 -97.54 -3.18 28.12
C HIS A 26 -98.54 -3.29 26.98
N ALA A 27 -98.65 -2.26 26.15
CA ALA A 27 -99.38 -2.32 24.89
C ALA A 27 -98.57 -3.19 23.91
N GLY A 28 -98.92 -4.48 23.84
CA GLY A 28 -98.52 -5.34 22.74
C GLY A 28 -99.25 -4.91 21.48
N THR A 29 -98.52 -4.40 20.49
CA THR A 29 -99.06 -4.23 19.14
C THR A 29 -99.04 -5.60 18.46
N GLU A 30 -100.14 -6.31 18.58
CA GLU A 30 -100.48 -7.45 17.75
C GLU A 30 -100.94 -6.94 16.37
N VAL A 31 -100.16 -7.25 15.33
CA VAL A 31 -100.58 -7.07 13.94
C VAL A 31 -101.38 -8.32 13.53
N PRO A 32 -102.63 -8.20 13.04
CA PRO A 32 -103.44 -9.34 12.64
C PRO A 32 -102.84 -10.03 11.40
N GLY A 33 -102.81 -11.36 11.41
CA GLY A 33 -102.04 -12.16 10.47
C GLY A 33 -102.53 -12.12 9.02
N GLU A 34 -101.59 -11.89 8.12
CA GLU A 34 -101.54 -12.47 6.77
C GLU A 34 -100.07 -12.52 6.30
N ALA A 35 -99.61 -13.75 5.97
CA ALA A 35 -98.29 -14.15 5.42
C ALA A 35 -97.01 -13.94 6.28
N HIS A 36 -96.19 -14.99 6.38
CA HIS A 36 -94.87 -14.99 7.03
C HIS A 36 -93.95 -13.87 6.51
N GLY A 37 -93.73 -12.83 7.32
CA GLY A 37 -92.75 -11.77 7.05
C GLY A 37 -91.41 -12.05 7.72
N THR A 38 -90.39 -12.35 6.94
CA THR A 38 -88.99 -12.52 7.37
C THR A 38 -88.49 -11.32 8.17
N PHE A 39 -87.62 -11.53 9.18
CA PHE A 39 -86.93 -10.45 9.91
C PHE A 39 -86.33 -9.44 8.91
N PRO A 40 -86.67 -8.14 8.96
CA PRO A 40 -86.37 -7.22 7.86
C PRO A 40 -84.89 -7.16 7.41
N PRO A 41 -83.88 -7.30 8.29
CA PRO A 41 -82.47 -7.44 7.92
C PRO A 41 -82.08 -8.73 7.15
N PHE A 42 -82.89 -9.78 7.23
CA PHE A 42 -82.65 -11.08 6.58
C PHE A 42 -83.67 -11.39 5.48
N ASP A 43 -84.38 -10.39 4.97
CA ASP A 43 -85.27 -10.56 3.82
C ASP A 43 -84.45 -10.84 2.53
N PRO A 44 -84.54 -12.05 1.95
CA PRO A 44 -83.80 -12.44 0.76
C PRO A 44 -84.10 -11.58 -0.47
N ALA A 45 -85.24 -10.86 -0.48
CA ALA A 45 -85.59 -9.94 -1.56
C ALA A 45 -84.61 -8.76 -1.69
N THR A 46 -83.91 -8.39 -0.62
CA THR A 46 -82.96 -7.25 -0.61
C THR A 46 -81.51 -7.65 -0.92
N PHE A 47 -81.15 -8.93 -0.75
CA PHE A 47 -79.80 -9.43 -0.99
C PHE A 47 -79.29 -9.21 -2.43
N PRO A 48 -80.09 -9.37 -3.50
CA PRO A 48 -79.61 -9.09 -4.85
C PRO A 48 -79.14 -7.63 -5.05
N SER A 49 -79.84 -6.67 -4.44
CA SER A 49 -79.47 -5.24 -4.51
C SER A 49 -78.20 -4.95 -3.70
N GLN A 50 -78.08 -5.54 -2.51
CA GLN A 50 -76.86 -5.42 -1.69
C GLN A 50 -75.65 -6.05 -2.37
N LEU A 51 -75.81 -7.24 -2.96
CA LEU A 51 -74.75 -7.92 -3.71
C LEU A 51 -74.36 -7.16 -4.97
N LEU A 52 -75.31 -6.55 -5.68
CA LEU A 52 -75.04 -5.69 -6.83
C LEU A 52 -74.20 -4.48 -6.43
N TRP A 53 -74.60 -3.74 -5.38
CA TRP A 53 -73.83 -2.59 -4.90
C TRP A 53 -72.48 -2.97 -4.30
N LEU A 54 -72.40 -4.11 -3.60
CA LEU A 54 -71.14 -4.67 -3.13
C LEU A 54 -70.21 -4.98 -4.31
N ALA A 55 -70.71 -5.63 -5.35
CA ALA A 55 -69.92 -5.96 -6.54
C ALA A 55 -69.43 -4.69 -7.27
N ILE A 56 -70.28 -3.67 -7.39
CA ILE A 56 -69.92 -2.39 -8.02
C ILE A 56 -68.83 -1.68 -7.19
N THR A 57 -69.05 -1.50 -5.89
CA THR A 57 -68.11 -0.78 -5.02
C THR A 57 -66.79 -1.54 -4.84
N PHE A 58 -66.85 -2.84 -4.63
CA PHE A 58 -65.67 -3.70 -4.53
C PHE A 58 -64.92 -3.76 -5.86
N GLY A 59 -65.61 -3.87 -6.99
CA GLY A 59 -65.00 -3.84 -8.32
C GLY A 59 -64.28 -2.52 -8.61
N LEU A 60 -64.92 -1.38 -8.29
CA LEU A 60 -64.30 -0.06 -8.44
C LEU A 60 -63.09 0.10 -7.52
N PHE A 61 -63.19 -0.34 -6.26
CA PHE A 61 -62.08 -0.32 -5.31
C PHE A 61 -60.92 -1.22 -5.76
N TYR A 62 -61.21 -2.42 -6.25
CA TYR A 62 -60.22 -3.34 -6.81
C TYR A 62 -59.48 -2.72 -7.99
N LEU A 63 -60.21 -2.09 -8.92
CA LEU A 63 -59.60 -1.39 -10.05
C LEU A 63 -58.71 -0.23 -9.58
N PHE A 64 -59.13 0.51 -8.55
CA PHE A 64 -58.31 1.55 -7.94
C PHE A 64 -57.01 0.99 -7.34
N LEU A 65 -57.08 -0.10 -6.55
CA LEU A 65 -55.88 -0.76 -6.00
C LEU A 65 -54.95 -1.26 -7.10
N LYS A 66 -55.50 -1.96 -8.10
CA LYS A 66 -54.75 -2.51 -9.22
C LYS A 66 -54.05 -1.42 -10.02
N ARG A 67 -54.72 -0.30 -10.27
CA ARG A 67 -54.22 0.75 -11.17
C ARG A 67 -53.37 1.80 -10.49
N VAL A 68 -53.53 2.02 -9.18
CA VAL A 68 -52.87 3.12 -8.44
C VAL A 68 -51.94 2.60 -7.35
N VAL A 69 -52.39 1.67 -6.51
CA VAL A 69 -51.63 1.22 -5.33
C VAL A 69 -50.51 0.27 -5.74
N MET A 70 -50.84 -0.77 -6.53
CA MET A 70 -49.84 -1.74 -7.02
C MET A 70 -48.65 -1.11 -7.76
N PRO A 71 -48.83 -0.21 -8.76
CA PRO A 71 -47.68 0.39 -9.44
C PRO A 71 -46.86 1.31 -8.52
N ARG A 72 -47.47 1.97 -7.54
CA ARG A 72 -46.72 2.79 -6.57
C ARG A 72 -45.85 1.95 -5.65
N LEU A 73 -46.34 0.81 -5.18
CA LEU A 73 -45.57 -0.12 -4.36
C LEU A 73 -44.46 -0.80 -5.17
N GLY A 74 -44.76 -1.21 -6.40
CA GLY A 74 -43.77 -1.78 -7.33
C GLY A 74 -42.62 -0.82 -7.58
N GLY A 75 -42.91 0.44 -7.92
CA GLY A 75 -41.88 1.45 -8.18
C GLY A 75 -40.94 1.70 -6.99
N ILE A 76 -41.41 1.61 -5.74
CA ILE A 76 -40.54 1.77 -4.56
C ILE A 76 -39.59 0.57 -4.40
N ILE A 77 -40.08 -0.65 -4.66
CA ILE A 77 -39.26 -1.86 -4.61
C ILE A 77 -38.22 -1.82 -5.73
N ASP A 78 -38.62 -1.45 -6.94
CA ASP A 78 -37.75 -1.35 -8.11
C ASP A 78 -36.64 -0.31 -7.86
N VAL A 79 -36.97 0.91 -7.41
CA VAL A 79 -35.98 1.95 -7.09
C VAL A 79 -34.96 1.47 -6.04
N ARG A 80 -35.40 0.71 -5.03
CA ARG A 80 -34.49 0.17 -4.02
C ARG A 80 -33.60 -0.93 -4.60
N ASN A 81 -34.15 -1.84 -5.40
CA ASN A 81 -33.38 -2.91 -6.04
C ASN A 81 -32.37 -2.34 -7.03
N ASP A 82 -32.76 -1.37 -7.83
CA ASP A 82 -31.88 -0.67 -8.78
C ASP A 82 -30.74 0.01 -8.05
N ARG A 83 -31.04 0.73 -6.96
CA ARG A 83 -30.01 1.39 -6.15
C ARG A 83 -29.06 0.39 -5.50
N ILE A 84 -29.57 -0.71 -4.94
CA ILE A 84 -28.72 -1.76 -4.36
C ILE A 84 -27.82 -2.38 -5.43
N THR A 85 -28.37 -2.70 -6.59
CA THR A 85 -27.60 -3.29 -7.70
C THR A 85 -26.53 -2.32 -8.17
N GLN A 86 -26.89 -1.05 -8.37
CA GLN A 86 -25.94 0.00 -8.73
C GLN A 86 -24.83 0.16 -7.68
N ASP A 87 -25.17 0.21 -6.39
CA ASP A 87 -24.19 0.35 -5.31
C ASP A 87 -23.25 -0.88 -5.24
N LEU A 88 -23.78 -2.09 -5.46
CA LEU A 88 -22.99 -3.32 -5.53
C LEU A 88 -22.06 -3.33 -6.75
N ASP A 89 -22.54 -2.92 -7.93
CA ASP A 89 -21.74 -2.83 -9.14
C ASP A 89 -20.61 -1.80 -8.99
N HIS A 90 -20.92 -0.63 -8.40
CA HIS A 90 -19.91 0.38 -8.08
C HIS A 90 -18.88 -0.15 -7.08
N ALA A 91 -19.31 -0.84 -6.02
CA ALA A 91 -18.41 -1.42 -5.04
C ALA A 91 -17.52 -2.50 -5.67
N ALA A 92 -18.08 -3.38 -6.52
CA ALA A 92 -17.33 -4.40 -7.23
C ALA A 92 -16.29 -3.79 -8.19
N ARG A 93 -16.67 -2.73 -8.92
CA ARG A 93 -15.75 -2.00 -9.80
C ARG A 93 -14.61 -1.34 -9.01
N LEU A 94 -14.93 -0.60 -7.96
CA LEU A 94 -13.93 0.07 -7.12
C LEU A 94 -12.99 -0.95 -6.44
N LYS A 95 -13.52 -2.10 -6.02
CA LYS A 95 -12.70 -3.19 -5.50
C LYS A 95 -11.75 -3.72 -6.57
N GLY A 96 -12.24 -3.98 -7.79
CA GLY A 96 -11.41 -4.43 -8.90
C GLY A 96 -10.32 -3.41 -9.28
N GLU A 97 -10.65 -2.12 -9.31
CA GLU A 97 -9.69 -1.04 -9.53
C GLU A 97 -8.63 -0.97 -8.42
N ALA A 98 -9.03 -1.13 -7.15
CA ALA A 98 -8.12 -1.16 -6.01
C ALA A 98 -7.20 -2.39 -6.05
N ASP A 99 -7.74 -3.58 -6.30
CA ASP A 99 -6.96 -4.82 -6.40
C ASP A 99 -5.96 -4.73 -7.57
N ALA A 100 -6.37 -4.17 -8.71
CA ALA A 100 -5.48 -3.92 -9.85
C ALA A 100 -4.38 -2.89 -9.53
N ALA A 101 -4.72 -1.81 -8.83
CA ALA A 101 -3.75 -0.80 -8.41
C ALA A 101 -2.74 -1.36 -7.41
N VAL A 102 -3.18 -2.20 -6.47
CA VAL A 102 -2.30 -2.90 -5.51
C VAL A 102 -1.36 -3.85 -6.27
N ALA A 103 -1.88 -4.65 -7.19
CA ALA A 103 -1.05 -5.56 -7.98
C ALA A 103 0.00 -4.82 -8.82
N ALA A 104 -0.39 -3.71 -9.46
CA ALA A 104 0.54 -2.87 -10.21
C ALA A 104 1.61 -2.25 -9.30
N TYR A 105 1.23 -1.72 -8.15
CA TYR A 105 2.16 -1.16 -7.17
C TYR A 105 3.15 -2.20 -6.63
N GLU A 106 2.68 -3.40 -6.31
CA GLU A 106 3.54 -4.51 -5.85
C GLU A 106 4.53 -4.95 -6.94
N GLN A 107 4.07 -5.02 -8.21
CA GLN A 107 4.94 -5.30 -9.34
C GLN A 107 6.01 -4.22 -9.53
N GLU A 108 5.61 -2.94 -9.55
CA GLU A 108 6.55 -1.82 -9.68
C GLU A 108 7.57 -1.80 -8.55
N LEU A 109 7.15 -2.10 -7.32
CA LEU A 109 8.04 -2.18 -6.17
C LEU A 109 9.04 -3.35 -6.30
N ALA A 110 8.58 -4.52 -6.77
CA ALA A 110 9.44 -5.67 -7.02
C ALA A 110 10.47 -5.37 -8.13
N GLU A 111 10.03 -4.77 -9.23
CA GLU A 111 10.90 -4.33 -10.32
C GLU A 111 11.90 -3.28 -9.87
N ALA A 112 11.47 -2.28 -9.08
CA ALA A 112 12.34 -1.25 -8.53
C ALA A 112 13.42 -1.85 -7.62
N LYS A 113 13.05 -2.78 -6.73
CA LYS A 113 14.01 -3.51 -5.87
C LYS A 113 15.00 -4.34 -6.71
N SER A 114 14.51 -5.04 -7.74
CA SER A 114 15.36 -5.81 -8.65
C SER A 114 16.35 -4.91 -9.39
N ARG A 115 15.89 -3.76 -9.92
CA ARG A 115 16.75 -2.78 -10.59
C ARG A 115 17.78 -2.18 -9.63
N ALA A 116 17.38 -1.83 -8.41
CA ALA A 116 18.30 -1.30 -7.40
C ALA A 116 19.41 -2.32 -7.06
N ASN A 117 19.05 -3.59 -6.86
CA ASN A 117 20.02 -4.66 -6.63
C ASN A 117 20.97 -4.86 -7.82
N ALA A 118 20.44 -4.84 -9.05
CA ALA A 118 21.26 -4.95 -10.26
C ALA A 118 22.23 -3.78 -10.41
N ILE A 119 21.78 -2.55 -10.15
CA ILE A 119 22.64 -1.35 -10.17
C ILE A 119 23.72 -1.45 -9.09
N GLY A 120 23.36 -1.89 -7.88
CA GLY A 120 24.31 -2.06 -6.78
C GLY A 120 25.40 -3.10 -7.11
N GLN A 121 25.02 -4.23 -7.69
CA GLN A 121 25.95 -5.27 -8.15
C GLN A 121 26.85 -4.73 -9.27
N GLN A 122 26.27 -4.13 -10.31
CA GLN A 122 27.03 -3.59 -11.44
C GLN A 122 28.02 -2.50 -11.01
N ALA A 123 27.61 -1.60 -10.11
CA ALA A 123 28.49 -0.57 -9.56
C ALA A 123 29.62 -1.17 -8.72
N GLY A 124 29.32 -2.19 -7.91
CA GLY A 124 30.32 -2.90 -7.12
C GLY A 124 31.35 -3.63 -7.99
N ASP A 125 30.89 -4.30 -9.05
CA ASP A 125 31.76 -5.01 -9.99
C ASP A 125 32.60 -4.05 -10.83
N ALA A 126 32.02 -2.94 -11.29
CA ALA A 126 32.75 -1.88 -11.99
C ALA A 126 33.82 -1.25 -11.10
N ALA A 127 33.49 -0.93 -9.84
CA ALA A 127 34.45 -0.37 -8.89
C ALA A 127 35.61 -1.33 -8.58
N LYS A 128 35.33 -2.63 -8.45
CA LYS A 128 36.38 -3.65 -8.29
C LYS A 128 37.28 -3.73 -9.52
N ALA A 129 36.70 -3.76 -10.73
CA ALA A 129 37.46 -3.81 -11.96
C ALA A 129 38.35 -2.57 -12.14
N GLU A 130 37.83 -1.37 -11.82
CA GLU A 130 38.60 -0.13 -11.83
C GLU A 130 39.73 -0.16 -10.79
N ALA A 131 39.45 -0.59 -9.56
CA ALA A 131 40.46 -0.72 -8.52
C ALA A 131 41.58 -1.71 -8.91
N GLU A 132 41.24 -2.85 -9.52
CA GLU A 132 42.24 -3.79 -10.05
C GLU A 132 43.06 -3.19 -11.19
N ALA A 133 42.44 -2.44 -12.10
CA ALA A 133 43.15 -1.78 -13.19
C ALA A 133 44.12 -0.71 -12.68
N VAL A 134 43.69 0.13 -11.74
CA VAL A 134 44.54 1.14 -11.09
C VAL A 134 45.67 0.46 -10.33
N ARG A 135 45.38 -0.59 -9.56
CA ARG A 135 46.38 -1.36 -8.83
C ARG A 135 47.46 -1.91 -9.77
N LYS A 136 47.07 -2.57 -10.87
CA LYS A 136 48.02 -3.11 -11.87
C LYS A 136 48.87 -2.01 -12.50
N LYS A 137 48.28 -0.84 -12.78
CA LYS A 137 49.01 0.31 -13.31
C LYS A 137 50.05 0.82 -12.31
N VAL A 138 49.66 0.97 -11.04
CA VAL A 138 50.56 1.42 -9.97
C VAL A 138 51.67 0.41 -9.75
N GLU A 139 51.37 -0.89 -9.71
CA GLU A 139 52.38 -1.97 -9.62
C GLU A 139 53.39 -1.87 -10.76
N ALA A 140 52.93 -1.73 -12.01
CA ALA A 140 53.83 -1.58 -13.17
C ALA A 140 54.68 -0.30 -13.11
N GLU A 141 54.13 0.82 -12.64
CA GLU A 141 54.91 2.06 -12.42
C GLU A 141 55.94 1.90 -11.31
N LEU A 142 55.60 1.15 -10.25
CA LEU A 142 56.49 0.87 -9.13
C LEU A 142 57.66 -0.02 -9.56
N ASP A 143 57.38 -1.08 -10.31
CA ASP A 143 58.39 -1.99 -10.87
C ASP A 143 59.35 -1.26 -11.79
N LYS A 144 58.83 -0.33 -12.62
CA LYS A 144 59.66 0.52 -13.47
C LYS A 144 60.60 1.41 -12.64
N LYS A 145 60.06 2.08 -11.61
CA LYS A 145 60.87 2.94 -10.72
C LYS A 145 61.91 2.15 -9.94
N LEU A 146 61.57 0.94 -9.50
CA LEU A 146 62.52 0.03 -8.87
C LEU A 146 63.65 -0.34 -9.81
N GLY A 147 63.35 -0.73 -11.06
CA GLY A 147 64.37 -1.03 -12.07
C GLY A 147 65.27 0.18 -12.41
N GLU A 148 64.69 1.38 -12.52
CA GLU A 148 65.46 2.62 -12.72
C GLU A 148 66.37 2.93 -11.52
N ALA A 149 65.88 2.76 -10.29
CA ALA A 149 66.66 2.95 -9.08
C ALA A 149 67.80 1.93 -8.97
N GLU A 150 67.54 0.65 -9.27
CA GLU A 150 68.55 -0.41 -9.30
C GLU A 150 69.65 -0.12 -10.34
N ALA A 151 69.28 0.32 -11.54
CA ALA A 151 70.24 0.71 -12.58
C ALA A 151 71.09 1.93 -12.15
N SER A 152 70.47 2.92 -11.50
CA SER A 152 71.16 4.09 -10.94
C SER A 152 72.15 3.68 -9.85
N ILE A 153 71.73 2.83 -8.90
CA ILE A 153 72.60 2.29 -7.85
C ILE A 153 73.78 1.52 -8.45
N ALA A 154 73.54 0.69 -9.47
CA ALA A 154 74.60 -0.06 -10.16
C ALA A 154 75.61 0.87 -10.84
N SER A 155 75.14 1.94 -11.49
CA SER A 155 75.99 2.97 -12.12
C SER A 155 76.84 3.72 -11.09
N ILE A 156 76.22 4.19 -10.00
CA ILE A 156 76.92 4.87 -8.90
C ILE A 156 77.97 3.94 -8.30
N LYS A 157 77.63 2.67 -8.05
CA LYS A 157 78.59 1.67 -7.54
C LYS A 157 79.76 1.47 -8.50
N ALA A 158 79.51 1.35 -9.80
CA ALA A 158 80.56 1.19 -10.80
C ALA A 158 81.49 2.41 -10.86
N ASN A 159 80.93 3.62 -10.81
CA ASN A 159 81.69 4.87 -10.78
C ASN A 159 82.52 4.99 -9.49
N ALA A 160 81.93 4.71 -8.34
CA ALA A 160 82.64 4.73 -7.05
C ALA A 160 83.81 3.73 -7.03
N MET A 161 83.62 2.51 -7.54
CA MET A 161 84.70 1.52 -7.64
C MET A 161 85.82 1.99 -8.59
N LYS A 162 85.49 2.71 -9.66
CA LYS A 162 86.48 3.30 -10.57
C LYS A 162 87.25 4.44 -9.91
N GLU A 163 86.56 5.33 -9.18
CA GLU A 163 87.20 6.42 -8.44
C GLU A 163 88.14 5.89 -7.35
N VAL A 164 87.76 4.83 -6.62
CA VAL A 164 88.65 4.16 -5.66
C VAL A 164 89.90 3.62 -6.35
N GLY A 165 89.77 3.05 -7.55
CA GLY A 165 90.93 2.61 -8.35
C GLY A 165 91.88 3.77 -8.68
N THR A 166 91.35 4.90 -9.15
CA THR A 166 92.14 6.10 -9.43
C THR A 166 92.82 6.65 -8.17
N ILE A 167 92.10 6.73 -7.05
CA ILE A 167 92.65 7.20 -5.76
C ILE A 167 93.76 6.26 -5.29
N ALA A 168 93.61 4.94 -5.46
CA ALA A 168 94.63 3.97 -5.13
C ALA A 168 95.88 4.12 -6.01
N GLU A 169 95.72 4.34 -7.32
CA GLU A 169 96.83 4.62 -8.24
C GLU A 169 97.57 5.92 -7.88
N ASP A 170 96.84 7.00 -7.63
CA ASP A 170 97.41 8.30 -7.26
C ASP A 170 98.13 8.23 -5.90
N THR A 171 97.55 7.54 -4.92
CA THR A 171 98.16 7.33 -3.60
C THR A 171 99.42 6.46 -3.69
N ALA A 172 99.38 5.38 -4.46
CA ALA A 172 100.55 4.53 -4.69
C ALA A 172 101.67 5.29 -5.40
N SER A 173 101.33 6.14 -6.38
CA SER A 173 102.30 7.00 -7.06
C SER A 173 102.96 7.99 -6.11
N ALA A 174 102.19 8.65 -5.24
CA ALA A 174 102.72 9.58 -4.25
C ALA A 174 103.65 8.87 -3.24
N ILE A 175 103.31 7.65 -2.82
CA ILE A 175 104.15 6.84 -1.91
C ILE A 175 105.47 6.45 -2.58
N VAL A 176 105.44 6.00 -3.84
CA VAL A 176 106.67 5.62 -4.59
C VAL A 176 107.59 6.81 -4.80
N GLU A 177 107.03 7.98 -5.16
CA GLU A 177 107.81 9.21 -5.34
C GLU A 177 108.48 9.64 -4.02
N ALA A 178 107.77 9.52 -2.89
CA ALA A 178 108.30 9.86 -1.56
C ALA A 178 109.38 8.90 -1.05
N LEU A 179 109.30 7.60 -1.36
CA LEU A 179 110.22 6.58 -0.82
C LEU A 179 111.43 6.29 -1.71
N VAL A 180 111.26 6.30 -3.04
CA VAL A 180 112.29 5.86 -4.00
C VAL A 180 113.00 7.06 -4.66
N GLY A 181 112.45 8.27 -4.55
CA GLY A 181 113.07 9.50 -5.06
C GLY A 181 113.14 9.60 -6.59
N GLY A 182 112.48 8.69 -7.32
CA GLY A 182 112.40 8.66 -8.78
C GLY A 182 110.97 8.47 -9.26
N LYS A 183 110.64 9.07 -10.41
CA LYS A 183 109.31 8.95 -11.05
C LYS A 183 109.18 7.61 -11.75
N ALA A 184 108.49 6.65 -11.13
CA ALA A 184 108.03 5.45 -11.84
C ALA A 184 106.97 5.84 -12.89
N SER A 185 106.91 5.11 -14.01
CA SER A 185 105.97 5.47 -15.08
C SER A 185 104.53 5.18 -14.64
N LYS A 186 103.59 6.08 -14.96
CA LYS A 186 102.17 5.96 -14.59
C LYS A 186 101.55 4.62 -15.06
N ALA A 187 102.07 4.08 -16.16
CA ALA A 187 101.64 2.81 -16.74
C ALA A 187 102.05 1.58 -15.89
N GLU A 188 103.25 1.60 -15.30
CA GLU A 188 103.72 0.49 -14.45
C GLU A 188 102.98 0.45 -13.10
N ILE A 189 102.70 1.62 -12.53
CA ILE A 189 101.94 1.74 -11.27
C ILE A 189 100.49 1.25 -11.47
N ALA A 190 99.82 1.70 -12.55
CA ALA A 190 98.48 1.24 -12.88
C ALA A 190 98.44 -0.29 -13.13
N ALA A 191 99.46 -0.85 -13.81
CA ALA A 191 99.56 -2.28 -14.03
C ALA A 191 99.75 -3.07 -12.71
N ALA A 192 100.58 -2.55 -11.79
CA ALA A 192 100.81 -3.16 -10.48
C ALA A 192 99.56 -3.12 -9.60
N VAL A 193 98.89 -1.97 -9.49
CA VAL A 193 97.64 -1.83 -8.72
C VAL A 193 96.56 -2.76 -9.26
N LYS A 194 96.41 -2.84 -10.59
CA LYS A 194 95.46 -3.74 -11.24
C LYS A 194 95.76 -5.22 -11.03
N SER A 195 97.03 -5.59 -10.86
CA SER A 195 97.43 -6.98 -10.59
C SER A 195 97.04 -7.47 -9.19
N VAL A 196 96.91 -6.53 -8.24
CA VAL A 196 96.53 -6.81 -6.84
C VAL A 196 95.02 -6.69 -6.61
N ALA A 197 94.32 -5.86 -7.39
CA ALA A 197 92.87 -5.61 -7.27
C ALA A 197 91.96 -6.75 -7.79
N ARG A 198 92.47 -7.99 -7.81
CA ARG A 198 91.74 -9.17 -8.31
C ARG A 198 90.72 -9.70 -7.30
#